data_AF-A0A485CWQ8-F1
#
_entry.id   AF-A0A485CWQ8-F1
#
_cell.length_a   1.000
_cell.length_b   1.000
_cell.length_c   1.000
_cell.angle_alpha   90.00
_cell.angle_beta   90.00
_cell.angle_gamma   90.00
#
_symmetry.space_group_name_H-M   'P 1'
#
loop_
_entity.id
_entity.type
_entity.pdbx_description
1 polymer ?
#
loop_
_entity_poly.entity_id
_entity_poly.type
_entity_poly.pdbx_seq_one_letter_code
_entity_poly.pdbx_strand_id
1 'polypeptide(L)' 'MGFNEYLNHVRLEQARMLLKGHDMKVKDVAHACGFADSNYFCRLFRKNTERSPSEYRRQYHSQLTEKHPPTEN' A
#
# COMPACT_ATOMS: atom_id res chain seq x y z
N MET A 1 -19.31 12.78 -1.18
CA MET A 1 -18.57 11.74 -0.43
C MET A 1 -19.46 11.21 0.68
N GLY A 2 -19.75 9.91 0.68
CA GLY A 2 -20.37 9.26 1.83
C GLY A 2 -19.34 8.98 2.92
N PHE A 3 -19.78 8.87 4.17
CA PHE A 3 -18.91 8.52 5.32
C PHE A 3 -18.03 7.30 5.06
N ASN A 4 -18.60 6.25 4.46
CA ASN A 4 -17.87 5.03 4.10
C ASN A 4 -16.74 5.27 3.09
N GLU A 5 -16.94 6.20 2.14
CA GLU A 5 -15.94 6.51 1.12
C GLU A 5 -14.76 7.28 1.74
N TYR A 6 -15.05 8.23 2.62
CA TYR A 6 -14.02 8.94 3.39
C TYR A 6 -13.24 7.99 4.30
N LEU A 7 -13.93 7.12 5.03
CA LEU A 7 -13.29 6.13 5.90
C LEU A 7 -12.38 5.19 5.08
N ASN A 8 -12.85 4.70 3.94
CA ASN A 8 -12.05 3.89 3.04
C ASN A 8 -10.82 4.64 2.53
N HIS A 9 -10.95 5.91 2.20
CA HIS A 9 -9.82 6.74 1.80
C HIS A 9 -8.76 6.81 2.90
N VAL A 10 -9.15 7.14 4.15
CA VAL A 10 -8.23 7.20 5.29
C VAL A 10 -7.55 5.85 5.56
N ARG A 11 -8.30 4.74 5.48
CA ARG A 11 -7.74 3.39 5.64
C ARG A 11 -6.73 3.05 4.55
N LEU A 12 -7.00 3.44 3.30
CA LEU A 12 -6.10 3.24 2.18
C LEU A 12 -4.83 4.07 2.32
N GLU A 13 -4.93 5.31 2.81
CA GLU A 13 -3.75 6.14 3.12
C GLU A 13 -2.79 5.45 4.10
N GLN A 14 -3.33 4.88 5.18
CA GLN A 14 -2.54 4.10 6.14
C GLN A 14 -1.93 2.86 5.49
N ALA A 15 -2.70 2.13 4.68
CA ALA A 15 -2.18 0.95 3.97
C ALA A 15 -0.99 1.31 3.07
N ARG A 16 -1.03 2.47 2.39
CA ARG A 16 0.09 2.96 1.57
C ARG A 16 1.34 3.22 2.41
N MET A 17 1.21 3.76 3.61
CA MET A 17 2.35 3.98 4.51
C MET A 17 2.96 2.66 4.98
N LEU A 18 2.11 1.71 5.42
CA LEU A 18 2.55 0.40 5.88
C LEU A 18 3.27 -0.41 4.78
N LEU A 19 2.76 -0.35 3.55
CA LEU A 19 3.36 -1.04 2.39
C LEU A 19 4.71 -0.47 1.95
N LYS A 20 5.05 0.76 2.34
CA LYS A 20 6.35 1.40 2.03
C LYS A 20 7.41 1.10 3.08
N GLY A 21 7.00 1.01 4.35
CA GLY A 21 7.94 0.98 5.47
C GLY A 21 8.25 -0.40 6.03
N HIS A 22 7.40 -1.40 5.79
CA HIS A 22 7.50 -2.71 6.44
C HIS A 22 7.31 -3.89 5.49
N ASP A 23 8.04 -4.97 5.76
CA ASP A 23 7.91 -6.28 5.09
C ASP A 23 6.69 -7.07 5.60
N MET A 24 5.62 -6.36 5.96
CA MET A 24 4.37 -6.96 6.39
C MET A 24 3.66 -7.61 5.21
N LYS A 25 3.05 -8.78 5.45
CA LYS A 25 2.23 -9.43 4.42
C LYS A 25 1.01 -8.56 4.13
N VAL A 26 0.56 -8.57 2.88
CA VAL A 26 -0.62 -7.80 2.44
C VAL A 26 -1.86 -8.09 3.30
N LYS A 27 -2.00 -9.34 3.77
CA LYS A 27 -3.07 -9.75 4.69
C LYS A 27 -2.99 -8.99 6.02
N ASP A 28 -1.80 -8.86 6.59
CA ASP A 28 -1.58 -8.20 7.88
C ASP A 28 -1.81 -6.70 7.75
N VAL A 29 -1.39 -6.09 6.63
CA VAL A 29 -1.70 -4.69 6.30
C VAL A 29 -3.21 -4.47 6.20
N ALA A 30 -3.93 -5.37 5.53
CA ALA A 30 -5.38 -5.27 5.42
C ALA A 30 -6.06 -5.27 6.80
N HIS A 31 -5.66 -6.21 7.68
CA HIS A 31 -6.18 -6.28 9.04
C HIS A 31 -5.82 -5.04 9.87
N ALA A 32 -4.57 -4.56 9.78
CA ALA A 32 -4.13 -3.35 10.48
C ALA A 32 -4.91 -2.09 10.05
N CYS A 33 -5.34 -2.03 8.79
CA CYS A 33 -6.16 -0.94 8.28
C CYS A 33 -7.67 -1.13 8.52
N GLY A 34 -8.07 -2.17 9.27
CA GLY A 34 -9.47 -2.42 9.62
C GLY A 34 -10.29 -3.13 8.53
N PHE A 35 -9.64 -3.82 7.59
CA PHE A 35 -10.31 -4.68 6.62
C PHE A 35 -10.26 -6.14 7.10
N ALA A 36 -11.43 -6.72 7.34
CA ALA A 36 -11.56 -8.15 7.66
C ALA A 36 -11.25 -9.04 6.43
N ASP A 37 -11.62 -8.59 5.24
CA ASP A 37 -11.39 -9.33 3.99
C ASP A 37 -10.23 -8.69 3.20
N SER A 38 -9.13 -9.45 3.08
CA SER A 38 -7.97 -9.05 2.29
C SER A 38 -8.22 -8.99 0.79
N ASN A 39 -9.13 -9.82 0.25
CA ASN A 39 -9.52 -9.76 -1.17
C ASN A 39 -10.30 -8.48 -1.47
N TYR A 40 -11.23 -8.11 -0.58
CA TYR A 40 -11.94 -6.84 -0.68
C TYR A 40 -10.98 -5.67 -0.62
N PHE A 41 -10.05 -5.68 0.36
CA PHE A 41 -8.98 -4.69 0.46
C PHE A 41 -8.17 -4.58 -0.84
N CYS A 42 -7.70 -5.70 -1.41
CA CYS A 42 -6.92 -5.69 -2.65
C CYS A 42 -7.69 -5.06 -3.82
N ARG A 43 -8.99 -5.36 -3.96
CA ARG A 43 -9.84 -4.77 -4.99
C ARG A 43 -10.02 -3.27 -4.80
N LEU A 44 -10.30 -2.85 -3.56
CA LEU A 44 -10.50 -1.45 -3.20
C LEU A 44 -9.20 -0.64 -3.36
N PHE A 45 -8.08 -1.19 -2.90
CA PHE A 45 -6.76 -0.60 -3.02
C PHE A 45 -6.37 -0.42 -4.49
N ARG A 46 -6.57 -1.44 -5.32
CA ARG A 46 -6.31 -1.34 -6.77
C ARG A 46 -7.23 -0.33 -7.45
N LYS A 47 -8.50 -0.24 -7.05
CA LYS A 47 -9.42 0.76 -7.60
C LYS A 47 -8.96 2.19 -7.28
N ASN A 48 -8.35 2.42 -6.11
CA ASN A 48 -7.95 3.74 -5.67
C ASN A 48 -6.51 4.14 -6.08
N THR A 49 -5.61 3.16 -6.19
CA THR A 49 -4.17 3.38 -6.48
C THR A 49 -3.73 2.88 -7.85
N GLU A 50 -4.67 2.31 -8.61
CA GLU A 50 -4.48 1.64 -9.92
C GLU A 50 -3.54 0.42 -9.89
N ARG A 51 -2.98 0.07 -8.73
CA ARG A 51 -1.99 -1.00 -8.54
C ARG A 51 -2.41 -1.91 -7.40
N SER A 52 -2.04 -3.18 -7.46
CA SER A 52 -2.24 -4.07 -6.30
C SER A 52 -1.30 -3.69 -5.14
N PRO A 53 -1.65 -4.01 -3.88
CA PRO A 53 -0.77 -3.78 -2.73
C PRO A 53 0.64 -4.37 -2.89
N SER A 54 0.75 -5.55 -3.51
CA SER A 54 2.03 -6.21 -3.79
C SER A 54 2.85 -5.47 -4.84
N GLU A 55 2.22 -5.00 -5.91
CA GLU A 55 2.89 -4.19 -6.94
C GLU A 55 3.35 -2.85 -6.38
N TYR A 56 2.50 -2.20 -5.58
CA TYR A 56 2.83 -0.95 -4.90
C TYR A 56 4.07 -1.10 -4.03
N ARG A 57 4.12 -2.15 -3.19
CA ARG A 57 5.28 -2.48 -2.36
C ARG A 57 6.54 -2.75 -3.19
N ARG A 58 6.44 -3.59 -4.22
CA ARG A 58 7.57 -3.91 -5.11
C ARG A 58 8.13 -2.64 -5.75
N GLN A 59 7.27 -1.77 -6.24
CA GLN A 59 7.69 -0.53 -6.89
C GLN A 59 8.40 0.43 -5.93
N TYR A 60 7.95 0.55 -4.68
CA TYR A 60 8.62 1.39 -3.69
C TYR A 60 9.97 0.83 -3.27
N HIS A 61 10.10 -0.49 -3.12
CA HIS A 61 11.40 -1.12 -2.89
C HIS A 61 12.34 -0.95 -4.10
N SER A 62 11.84 -1.04 -5.34
CA SER A 62 12.65 -0.79 -6.54
C SER A 62 13.02 0.70 -6.73
N GLN A 63 12.20 1.65 -6.26
CA GLN A 63 12.53 3.08 -6.34
C GLN A 63 13.55 3.52 -5.27
N LEU A 64 13.65 2.81 -4.14
CA LEU A 64 14.72 3.04 -3.16
C LEU A 64 16.10 2.62 -3.70
N THR A 65 16.15 1.66 -4.64
CA THR A 65 17.41 1.25 -5.28
C THR A 65 17.88 2.18 -6.40
N GLU A 66 17.07 3.14 -6.86
CA GLU A 66 17.45 4.10 -7.91
C GLU A 66 17.73 5.52 -7.38
N LYS A 67 17.47 5.79 -6.09
CA LYS A 67 17.71 7.12 -5.47
C LYS A 67 19.04 7.26 -4.71
N HIS A 68 19.95 6.31 -4.86
CA HIS A 68 21.38 6.55 -4.67
C HIS A 68 22.04 6.41 -6.05
N PRO A 69 22.61 7.49 -6.64
CA PRO A 69 23.67 7.26 -7.62
C PRO A 69 24.75 6.42 -6.91
N PRO A 70 25.33 5.39 -7.55
CA PRO A 70 26.59 4.87 -7.05
C PRO A 70 27.51 6.09 -6.97
N THR A 71 28.02 6.37 -5.78
CA THR A 71 29.10 7.33 -5.62
C THR A 71 30.23 6.76 -6.47
N GLU A 72 30.38 7.31 -7.67
CA GLU A 72 31.49 7.00 -8.58
C GLU A 72 32.78 7.37 -7.83
N ASN A 73 33.65 6.38 -7.70
CA ASN A 73 35.04 6.50 -7.26
C ASN A 73 35.84 7.36 -8.23
#